data_AF-A0A349A9K6-F1
#
_entry.id   AF-A0A349A9K6-F1
#
_cell.length_a   1.000
_cell.length_b   1.000
_cell.length_c   1.000
_cell.angle_alpha   90.00
_cell.angle_beta   90.00
_cell.angle_gamma   90.00
#
_symmetry.space_group_name_H-M   'P 1'
#
loop_
_entity.id
_entity.type
_entity.pdbx_description
1 polymer ?
#
loop_
_entity_poly.entity_id
_entity_poly.type
_entity_poly.pdbx_seq_one_letter_code
_entity_poly.pdbx_strand_id
1 'polypeptide(L)'
;MNKEKKQGSILAYSLVIISVMIAIAGTLSVVAIVEKKGASGTEFSMQSLQTADSGVQLALKKLSNQGTISTVFTGFGTGCSDGKVTGTDVGPSGSSYELTFFNTSGTALGCSADKNEIANIKSVGTYNNTVRAVNVAVAATAGTGYALSCFLGSAANQLICCRTDNATGETKCKDGGPNFNNSSHWEDLGNTSGDTGSTFQVWAAN
;
A
#
# COMPACT_ATOMS: atom_id res chain seq x y z
N MET A 1 5.34 36.76 -84.31
CA MET A 1 4.68 36.48 -83.02
C MET A 1 5.65 35.67 -82.17
N ASN A 2 6.43 36.34 -81.31
CA ASN A 2 7.36 35.68 -80.39
C ASN A 2 6.57 35.18 -79.18
N LYS A 3 6.49 33.86 -79.00
CA LYS A 3 6.00 33.23 -77.77
C LYS A 3 7.15 33.13 -76.79
N GLU A 4 7.18 34.02 -75.80
CA GLU A 4 8.08 33.85 -74.66
C GLU A 4 7.68 32.61 -73.86
N LYS A 5 8.57 31.61 -73.79
CA LYS A 5 8.39 30.44 -72.96
C LYS A 5 8.64 30.85 -71.51
N LYS A 6 7.58 31.05 -70.74
CA LYS A 6 7.66 31.18 -69.28
C LYS A 6 8.15 29.86 -68.68
N GLN A 7 9.45 29.70 -68.51
CA GLN A 7 10.04 28.64 -67.69
C GLN A 7 9.75 28.97 -66.23
N GLY A 8 8.59 28.52 -65.74
CA GLY A 8 8.32 28.47 -64.31
C GLY A 8 9.37 27.59 -63.65
N SER A 9 10.19 28.17 -62.78
CA SER A 9 11.34 27.51 -62.18
C SER A 9 10.87 26.36 -61.30
N ILE A 10 11.02 25.13 -61.78
CA ILE A 10 10.64 23.87 -61.08
C ILE A 10 11.26 23.78 -59.68
N LEU A 11 12.38 24.48 -59.49
CA LEU A 11 13.09 24.64 -58.23
C LEU A 11 12.20 25.29 -57.15
N ALA A 12 11.43 26.32 -57.49
CA ALA A 12 10.57 27.02 -56.54
C ALA A 12 9.42 26.12 -56.06
N TYR A 13 8.89 25.29 -56.95
CA TYR A 13 7.81 24.35 -56.63
C TYR A 13 8.30 23.26 -55.65
N SER A 14 9.50 22.70 -55.90
CA SER A 14 10.13 21.74 -54.98
C SER A 14 10.41 22.36 -53.61
N LEU A 15 10.87 23.63 -53.57
CA LEU A 15 11.19 24.31 -52.31
C LEU A 15 9.93 24.55 -51.45
N VAL A 16 8.81 24.90 -52.08
CA VAL A 16 7.52 25.04 -51.39
C VAL A 16 7.07 23.68 -50.80
N ILE A 17 7.15 22.60 -51.57
CA ILE A 17 6.75 21.26 -51.08
C ILE A 17 7.63 20.81 -49.91
N ILE A 18 8.95 21.00 -50.00
CA ILE A 18 9.89 20.65 -48.93
C ILE A 18 9.59 21.49 -47.67
N SER A 19 9.29 22.78 -47.81
CA SER A 19 8.94 23.65 -46.68
C SER A 19 7.69 23.17 -45.93
N VAL A 20 6.67 22.73 -46.66
CA VAL A 20 5.43 22.20 -46.08
C VAL A 20 5.68 20.87 -45.38
N MET A 21 6.49 19.98 -45.97
CA MET A 21 6.85 18.70 -45.35
C MET A 21 7.62 18.89 -44.04
N ILE A 22 8.56 19.85 -44.00
CA ILE A 22 9.32 20.18 -42.79
C ILE A 22 8.39 20.76 -41.71
N ALA A 23 7.44 21.62 -42.07
CA ALA A 23 6.48 22.18 -41.12
C ALA A 23 5.62 21.07 -40.47
N ILE A 24 5.12 20.12 -41.26
CA ILE A 24 4.33 18.98 -40.75
C ILE A 24 5.18 18.10 -39.83
N ALA A 25 6.39 17.71 -40.25
CA ALA A 25 7.29 16.89 -39.46
C ALA A 25 7.70 17.56 -38.13
N GLY A 26 7.90 18.87 -38.13
CA GLY A 26 8.19 19.66 -36.93
C GLY A 26 7.06 19.59 -35.90
N THR A 27 5.80 19.77 -36.34
CA THR A 27 4.65 19.71 -35.42
C THR A 27 4.46 18.33 -34.78
N LEU A 28 4.62 17.24 -35.55
CA LEU A 28 4.53 15.87 -35.03
C LEU A 28 5.62 15.56 -34.01
N SER A 29 6.83 16.06 -34.23
CA SER A 29 7.96 15.86 -33.31
C SER A 29 7.71 16.53 -31.96
N VAL A 30 7.15 17.74 -31.96
CA VAL A 30 6.83 18.47 -30.72
C VAL A 30 5.73 17.75 -29.94
N VAL A 31 4.66 17.29 -30.61
CA VAL A 31 3.59 16.54 -29.97
C VAL A 31 4.13 15.24 -29.35
N ALA A 32 4.95 14.49 -30.09
CA ALA A 32 5.56 13.25 -29.57
C ALA A 32 6.44 13.49 -28.34
N ILE A 33 7.18 14.59 -28.27
CA ILE A 33 7.99 14.95 -27.09
C ILE A 33 7.09 15.28 -25.91
N VAL A 34 6.01 16.04 -26.12
CA VAL A 34 5.05 16.40 -25.07
C VAL A 34 4.33 15.16 -24.55
N GLU A 35 3.85 14.30 -25.44
CA GLU A 35 3.21 13.02 -25.09
C GLU A 35 4.17 12.09 -24.34
N LYS A 36 5.42 11.96 -24.81
CA LYS A 36 6.45 11.17 -24.12
C LYS A 36 6.72 11.71 -22.71
N LYS A 37 6.83 13.03 -22.55
CA LYS A 37 7.05 13.64 -21.23
C LYS A 37 5.86 13.41 -20.31
N GLY A 38 4.63 13.50 -20.82
CA GLY A 38 3.41 13.17 -20.08
C GLY A 38 3.33 11.70 -19.68
N ALA A 39 3.69 10.79 -20.61
CA ALA A 39 3.73 9.35 -20.37
C ALA A 39 4.76 9.00 -19.29
N SER A 40 5.99 9.53 -19.38
CA SER A 40 7.03 9.31 -18.37
C SER A 40 6.65 9.84 -16.99
N GLY A 41 6.01 11.02 -16.91
CA GLY A 41 5.51 11.54 -15.63
C GLY A 41 4.45 10.63 -14.99
N THR A 42 3.59 10.03 -15.82
CA THR A 42 2.58 9.07 -15.37
C THR A 42 3.22 7.75 -14.89
N GLU A 43 4.22 7.26 -15.61
CA GLU A 43 4.99 6.07 -15.23
C GLU A 43 5.72 6.27 -13.89
N PHE A 44 6.44 7.38 -13.71
CA PHE A 44 7.14 7.69 -12.45
C PHE A 44 6.18 7.86 -11.28
N SER A 45 5.01 8.44 -11.54
CA SER A 45 3.93 8.56 -10.56
C SER A 45 3.35 7.20 -10.16
N MET A 46 3.12 6.31 -11.11
CA MET A 46 2.64 4.95 -10.82
C MET A 46 3.68 4.16 -10.03
N GLN A 47 4.96 4.30 -10.38
CA GLN A 47 6.04 3.58 -9.70
C GLN A 47 6.23 4.07 -8.26
N SER A 48 6.25 5.38 -8.04
CA SER A 48 6.29 5.94 -6.66
C SER A 48 5.08 5.53 -5.82
N LEU A 49 3.89 5.42 -6.42
CA LEU A 49 2.70 4.91 -5.75
C LEU A 49 2.84 3.43 -5.37
N GLN A 50 3.27 2.58 -6.32
CA GLN A 50 3.50 1.15 -6.05
C GLN A 50 4.56 0.93 -4.95
N THR A 51 5.61 1.75 -4.94
CA THR A 51 6.62 1.74 -3.89
C THR A 51 6.03 2.12 -2.53
N ALA A 52 5.16 3.13 -2.46
CA ALA A 52 4.45 3.49 -1.24
C ALA A 52 3.51 2.37 -0.75
N ASP A 53 2.72 1.77 -1.66
CA ASP A 53 1.81 0.67 -1.34
C ASP A 53 2.56 -0.55 -0.81
N SER A 54 3.69 -0.89 -1.44
CA SER A 54 4.57 -1.97 -0.99
C SER A 54 5.11 -1.72 0.42
N GLY A 55 5.47 -0.47 0.73
CA GLY A 55 5.89 -0.04 2.06
C GLY A 55 4.79 -0.24 3.11
N VAL A 56 3.54 0.15 2.81
CA VAL A 56 2.42 -0.05 3.74
C VAL A 56 2.10 -1.53 3.95
N GLN A 57 2.00 -2.32 2.87
CA GLN A 57 1.67 -3.76 2.98
C GLN A 57 2.69 -4.50 3.84
N LEU A 58 3.96 -4.15 3.68
CA LEU A 58 5.02 -4.69 4.50
C LEU A 58 4.92 -4.22 5.95
N ALA A 59 4.61 -2.95 6.19
CA ALA A 59 4.40 -2.42 7.54
C ALA A 59 3.27 -3.15 8.27
N LEU A 60 2.14 -3.37 7.59
CA LEU A 60 1.01 -4.14 8.11
C LEU A 60 1.40 -5.60 8.43
N LYS A 61 2.17 -6.24 7.54
CA LYS A 61 2.67 -7.61 7.78
C LYS A 61 3.58 -7.70 9.00
N LYS A 62 4.32 -6.64 9.32
CA LYS A 62 5.23 -6.62 10.48
C LYS A 62 4.50 -6.26 11.78
N LEU A 63 3.43 -5.48 11.70
CA LEU A 63 2.61 -5.09 12.85
C LEU A 63 1.98 -6.27 13.60
N SER A 64 1.91 -7.46 12.98
CA SER A 64 1.52 -8.70 13.66
C SER A 64 2.50 -9.15 14.74
N ASN A 65 3.78 -8.74 14.68
CA ASN A 65 4.80 -9.10 15.69
C ASN A 65 4.68 -8.21 16.93
N GLN A 66 4.94 -8.74 18.12
CA GLN A 66 4.88 -7.98 19.37
C GLN A 66 6.13 -7.09 19.56
N GLY A 67 5.95 -5.93 20.20
CA GLY A 67 7.04 -5.02 20.58
C GLY A 67 6.86 -3.56 20.14
N THR A 68 7.93 -2.79 20.29
CA THR A 68 8.04 -1.39 19.84
C THR A 68 8.24 -1.29 18.33
N ILE A 69 7.98 -0.10 17.76
CA ILE A 69 8.22 0.17 16.34
C ILE A 69 9.66 -0.20 15.94
N SER A 70 10.67 0.18 16.72
CA SER A 70 12.07 -0.17 16.44
C SER A 70 12.26 -1.69 16.31
N THR A 71 11.75 -2.47 17.26
CA THR A 71 11.87 -3.94 17.28
C THR A 71 11.08 -4.62 16.16
N VAL A 72 9.91 -4.10 15.80
CA VAL A 72 9.07 -4.67 14.74
C VAL A 72 9.71 -4.48 13.37
N PHE A 73 10.41 -3.36 13.19
CA PHE A 73 11.07 -2.99 11.94
C PHE A 73 12.59 -3.23 11.94
N THR A 74 13.14 -3.95 12.93
CA THR A 74 14.56 -4.35 12.90
C THR A 74 14.85 -5.21 11.68
N GLY A 75 15.93 -4.88 10.96
CA GLY A 75 16.37 -5.60 9.76
C GLY A 75 15.66 -5.20 8.47
N PHE A 76 14.83 -4.15 8.48
CA PHE A 76 14.23 -3.60 7.27
C PHE A 76 14.79 -2.23 6.92
N GLY A 77 15.37 -2.10 5.71
CA GLY A 77 16.01 -0.87 5.27
C GLY A 77 17.12 -0.44 6.24
N THR A 78 17.09 0.83 6.66
CA THR A 78 18.02 1.36 7.69
C THR A 78 17.51 1.17 9.12
N GLY A 79 16.36 0.51 9.31
CA GLY A 79 15.65 0.45 10.59
C GLY A 79 14.86 1.73 10.89
N CYS A 80 14.27 1.79 12.08
CA CYS A 80 13.57 2.99 12.54
C CYS A 80 14.57 4.01 13.10
N SER A 81 14.63 5.19 12.48
CA SER A 81 15.44 6.33 12.91
C SER A 81 14.58 7.59 12.89
N ASP A 82 14.67 8.41 13.93
CA ASP A 82 13.92 9.69 14.04
C ASP A 82 12.39 9.55 13.84
N GLY A 83 11.81 8.44 14.33
CA GLY A 83 10.37 8.16 14.18
C GLY A 83 9.95 7.72 12.77
N LYS A 84 10.92 7.44 11.90
CA LYS A 84 10.68 7.06 10.50
C LYS A 84 11.37 5.74 10.18
N VAL A 85 10.72 4.92 9.35
CA VAL A 85 11.34 3.72 8.79
C VAL A 85 11.57 3.95 7.30
N THR A 86 12.83 3.99 6.89
CA THR A 86 13.22 4.23 5.50
C THR A 86 13.74 2.95 4.86
N GLY A 87 13.20 2.64 3.69
CA GLY A 87 13.68 1.57 2.83
C GLY A 87 14.22 2.15 1.53
N THR A 88 15.48 1.87 1.21
CA THR A 88 16.09 2.19 -0.09
C THR A 88 16.11 0.95 -0.97
N ASP A 89 15.99 1.14 -2.28
CA ASP A 89 16.10 0.09 -3.30
C ASP A 89 15.10 -1.06 -3.13
N VAL A 90 13.89 -0.75 -2.68
CA VAL A 90 12.84 -1.74 -2.42
C VAL A 90 12.04 -2.07 -3.69
N GLY A 91 12.72 -2.01 -4.84
CA GLY A 91 12.17 -2.04 -6.18
C GLY A 91 13.25 -1.73 -7.22
N PRO A 92 12.97 -0.95 -8.28
CA PRO A 92 14.00 -0.48 -9.22
C PRO A 92 15.02 0.41 -8.50
N SER A 93 16.27 0.40 -8.96
CA SER A 93 17.35 1.25 -8.40
C SER A 93 16.92 2.72 -8.32
N GLY A 94 17.10 3.34 -7.15
CA GLY A 94 16.68 4.72 -6.91
C GLY A 94 15.21 4.90 -6.49
N SER A 95 14.47 3.81 -6.27
CA SER A 95 13.21 3.85 -5.53
C SER A 95 13.49 3.84 -4.02
N SER A 96 12.75 4.66 -3.29
CA SER A 96 12.80 4.66 -1.82
C SER A 96 11.41 4.86 -1.26
N TYR A 97 11.19 4.35 -0.05
CA TYR A 97 10.00 4.69 0.71
C TYR A 97 10.37 5.18 2.11
N GLU A 98 9.51 6.01 2.68
CA GLU A 98 9.55 6.47 4.05
C GLU A 98 8.21 6.15 4.73
N LEU A 99 8.26 5.45 5.86
CA LEU A 99 7.09 5.19 6.70
C LEU A 99 7.12 6.13 7.91
N THR A 100 5.97 6.73 8.19
CA THR A 100 5.71 7.49 9.42
C THR A 100 4.47 6.94 10.08
N PHE A 101 4.53 6.74 11.39
CA PHE A 101 3.45 6.19 12.19
C PHE A 101 2.77 7.30 12.97
N PHE A 102 1.45 7.23 13.09
CA PHE A 102 0.66 8.22 13.83
C PHE A 102 -0.29 7.52 14.79
N ASN A 103 -0.53 8.14 15.93
CA ASN A 103 -1.52 7.68 16.89
C ASN A 103 -2.95 8.15 16.54
N THR A 104 -3.91 7.78 17.37
CA THR A 104 -5.33 8.17 17.24
C THR A 104 -5.55 9.69 17.28
N SER A 105 -4.63 10.44 17.89
CA SER A 105 -4.64 11.90 17.94
C SER A 105 -3.97 12.56 16.73
N GLY A 106 -3.43 11.77 15.79
CA GLY A 106 -2.73 12.26 14.60
C GLY A 106 -1.32 12.78 14.88
N THR A 107 -0.74 12.52 16.05
CA THR A 107 0.67 12.87 16.34
C THR A 107 1.60 11.75 15.88
N ALA A 108 2.75 12.14 15.31
CA ALA A 108 3.75 11.19 14.86
C ALA A 108 4.37 10.44 16.05
N LEU A 109 4.43 9.11 15.94
CA LEU A 109 5.02 8.24 16.94
C LEU A 109 6.52 8.06 16.69
N GLY A 110 7.30 8.13 17.77
CA GLY A 110 8.73 7.84 17.73
C GLY A 110 9.01 6.34 17.64
N CYS A 111 10.25 5.97 17.29
CA CYS A 111 10.65 4.57 17.15
C CYS A 111 10.54 3.73 18.44
N SER A 112 10.52 4.38 19.60
CA SER A 112 10.36 3.73 20.90
C SER A 112 8.90 3.53 21.31
N ALA A 113 7.95 4.09 20.55
CA ALA A 113 6.54 3.93 20.84
C ALA A 113 6.09 2.47 20.68
N ASP A 114 5.05 2.11 21.42
CA ASP A 114 4.43 0.80 21.29
C ASP A 114 3.66 0.71 19.97
N LYS A 115 3.68 -0.47 19.34
CA LYS A 115 2.98 -0.67 18.07
C LYS A 115 1.45 -0.51 18.21
N ASN A 116 0.90 -0.78 19.39
CA ASN A 116 -0.55 -0.74 19.62
C ASN A 116 -1.09 0.69 19.62
N GLU A 117 -0.21 1.68 19.77
CA GLU A 117 -0.56 3.10 19.64
C GLU A 117 -0.71 3.52 18.17
N ILE A 118 -0.28 2.70 17.21
CA ILE A 118 -0.33 3.03 15.77
C ILE A 118 -1.76 2.94 15.27
N ALA A 119 -2.37 4.09 15.00
CA ALA A 119 -3.68 4.21 14.37
C ALA A 119 -3.60 4.50 12.87
N ASN A 120 -2.54 5.16 12.40
CA ASN A 120 -2.36 5.41 10.97
C ASN A 120 -0.90 5.20 10.56
N ILE A 121 -0.72 4.65 9.37
CA ILE A 121 0.59 4.47 8.73
C ILE A 121 0.58 5.29 7.44
N LYS A 122 1.48 6.27 7.38
CA LYS A 122 1.77 7.01 6.16
C LYS A 122 3.00 6.42 5.51
N SER A 123 2.90 5.98 4.27
CA SER A 123 4.04 5.63 3.43
C SER A 123 4.21 6.66 2.33
N VAL A 124 5.44 7.15 2.16
CA VAL A 124 5.84 8.08 1.11
C VAL A 124 6.80 7.36 0.20
N GLY A 125 6.39 7.05 -1.02
CA GLY A 125 7.22 6.47 -2.06
C GLY A 125 7.82 7.56 -2.94
N THR A 126 9.12 7.47 -3.19
CA THR A 126 9.87 8.38 -4.06
C THR A 126 10.52 7.59 -5.18
N TYR A 127 10.28 8.03 -6.42
CA TYR A 127 10.93 7.50 -7.61
C TYR A 127 11.19 8.61 -8.62
N ASN A 128 12.45 8.77 -9.05
CA ASN A 128 12.87 9.76 -10.04
C ASN A 128 12.34 11.19 -9.77
N ASN A 129 12.52 11.69 -8.54
CA ASN A 129 11.99 12.97 -8.03
C ASN A 129 10.46 13.12 -8.01
N THR A 130 9.72 12.05 -8.30
CA THR A 130 8.26 12.00 -8.13
C THR A 130 7.94 11.38 -6.79
N VAL A 131 7.13 12.08 -6.00
CA VAL A 131 6.74 11.67 -4.65
C VAL A 131 5.24 11.38 -4.63
N ARG A 132 4.87 10.21 -4.13
CA ARG A 132 3.49 9.82 -3.85
C ARG A 132 3.40 9.30 -2.43
N ALA A 133 2.26 9.56 -1.79
CA ALA A 133 2.04 9.15 -0.42
C ALA A 133 0.71 8.42 -0.29
N VAL A 134 0.71 7.39 0.53
CA VAL A 134 -0.45 6.57 0.87
C VAL A 134 -0.59 6.60 2.38
N ASN A 135 -1.81 6.82 2.85
CA ASN A 135 -2.12 6.79 4.28
C ASN A 135 -3.16 5.71 4.52
N VAL A 136 -2.84 4.78 5.42
CA VAL A 136 -3.73 3.67 5.77
C VAL A 136 -4.02 3.73 7.25
N ALA A 137 -5.31 3.76 7.58
CA ALA A 137 -5.78 3.59 8.93
C ALA A 137 -5.61 2.12 9.33
N VAL A 138 -4.92 1.91 10.44
CA VAL A 138 -4.87 0.62 11.12
C VAL A 138 -5.94 0.68 12.19
N ALA A 139 -6.73 -0.39 12.32
CA ALA A 139 -7.50 -0.59 13.53
C ALA A 139 -6.50 -0.82 14.67
N ALA A 140 -6.01 0.28 15.25
CA ALA A 140 -5.26 0.24 16.48
C ALA A 140 -6.18 -0.44 17.48
N THR A 141 -5.73 -1.55 18.04
CA THR A 141 -6.36 -2.04 19.27
C THR A 141 -5.96 -1.10 20.40
N ALA A 142 -6.50 0.12 20.39
CA ALA A 142 -6.42 1.02 21.51
C ALA A 142 -7.37 0.48 22.59
N GLY A 143 -6.92 -0.52 23.35
CA GLY A 143 -7.61 -0.93 24.56
C GLY A 143 -7.42 -2.39 24.96
N THR A 144 -7.70 -2.65 26.23
CA THR A 144 -7.89 -3.94 26.90
C THR A 144 -9.10 -4.71 26.36
N GLY A 145 -9.26 -4.76 25.03
CA GLY A 145 -10.38 -5.38 24.34
C GLY A 145 -10.01 -6.75 23.79
N TYR A 146 -11.02 -7.48 23.35
CA TYR A 146 -10.86 -8.80 22.74
C TYR A 146 -11.29 -8.76 21.27
N ALA A 147 -10.52 -9.37 20.38
CA ALA A 147 -10.98 -9.65 19.02
C ALA A 147 -11.86 -10.91 19.04
N LEU A 148 -13.13 -10.79 18.63
CA LEU A 148 -14.08 -11.90 18.59
C LEU A 148 -14.20 -12.44 17.16
N SER A 149 -14.01 -13.75 16.98
CA SER A 149 -14.28 -14.48 15.74
C SER A 149 -15.27 -15.60 16.02
N CYS A 150 -16.33 -15.73 15.23
CA CYS A 150 -17.30 -16.81 15.40
C CYS A 150 -17.51 -17.56 14.09
N PHE A 151 -17.60 -18.88 14.14
CA PHE A 151 -17.86 -19.74 13.00
C PHE A 151 -18.87 -20.84 13.36
N LEU A 152 -19.59 -21.32 12.35
CA LEU A 152 -20.51 -22.44 12.49
C LEU A 152 -19.75 -23.75 12.24
N GLY A 153 -19.67 -24.62 13.25
CA GLY A 153 -19.09 -25.95 13.12
C GLY A 153 -19.95 -26.87 12.27
N SER A 154 -19.31 -27.77 11.51
CA SER A 154 -19.94 -28.71 10.58
C SER A 154 -20.74 -29.84 11.25
N ALA A 155 -20.57 -30.05 12.55
CA ALA A 155 -21.36 -30.99 13.34
C ALA A 155 -22.41 -30.22 14.17
N ALA A 156 -23.70 -30.41 13.84
CA ALA A 156 -24.84 -30.01 14.66
C ALA A 156 -25.13 -28.50 14.87
N ASN A 157 -24.85 -27.64 13.87
CA ASN A 157 -25.26 -26.22 13.90
C ASN A 157 -24.73 -25.47 15.15
N GLN A 158 -23.54 -25.86 15.59
CA GLN A 158 -22.89 -25.34 16.79
C GLN A 158 -22.14 -24.05 16.43
N LEU A 159 -22.44 -22.95 17.13
CA LEU A 159 -21.72 -21.68 16.95
C LEU A 159 -20.49 -21.71 17.86
N ILE A 160 -19.30 -21.69 17.28
CA ILE A 160 -18.05 -21.60 18.04
C ILE A 160 -17.56 -20.16 17.95
N CYS A 161 -17.36 -19.53 19.09
CA CYS A 161 -16.82 -18.17 19.17
C CYS A 161 -15.50 -18.17 19.91
N CYS A 162 -14.46 -17.63 19.30
CA CYS A 162 -13.15 -17.41 19.88
C CYS A 162 -12.94 -15.94 20.16
N ARG A 163 -12.44 -15.62 21.34
CA ARG A 163 -11.95 -14.28 21.69
C ARG A 163 -10.43 -14.34 21.78
N THR A 164 -9.74 -13.42 21.15
CA THR A 164 -8.30 -13.23 21.31
C THR A 164 -8.07 -11.95 22.09
N ASP A 165 -7.41 -12.06 23.24
CA ASP A 165 -6.97 -10.91 24.00
C ASP A 165 -5.93 -10.16 23.18
N ASN A 166 -6.19 -8.88 22.91
CA ASN A 166 -5.31 -8.11 22.05
C ASN A 166 -4.01 -7.67 22.74
N ALA A 167 -3.96 -7.70 24.07
CA ALA A 167 -2.78 -7.40 24.86
C ALA A 167 -1.86 -8.62 25.02
N THR A 168 -2.43 -9.81 25.25
CA THR A 168 -1.64 -11.04 25.48
C THR A 168 -1.51 -11.96 24.27
N GLY A 169 -2.41 -11.84 23.28
CA GLY A 169 -2.53 -12.77 22.17
C GLY A 169 -3.16 -14.12 22.56
N GLU A 170 -3.62 -14.26 23.80
CA GLU A 170 -4.24 -15.48 24.31
C GLU A 170 -5.63 -15.63 23.67
N THR A 171 -5.89 -16.78 23.04
CA THR A 171 -7.17 -17.06 22.38
C THR A 171 -7.96 -18.07 23.19
N LYS A 172 -9.17 -17.67 23.62
CA LYS A 172 -10.11 -18.53 24.35
C LYS A 172 -11.35 -18.72 23.53
N CYS A 173 -11.80 -19.96 23.39
CA CYS A 173 -12.94 -20.30 22.56
C CYS A 173 -14.09 -20.83 23.42
N LYS A 174 -15.31 -20.55 23.00
CA LYS A 174 -16.54 -21.02 23.63
C LYS A 174 -17.39 -21.70 22.57
N ASP A 175 -17.84 -22.91 22.87
CA ASP A 175 -18.79 -23.64 22.06
C ASP A 175 -20.22 -23.30 22.52
N GLY A 176 -20.98 -22.68 21.63
CA GLY A 176 -22.39 -22.45 21.82
C GLY A 176 -23.17 -23.62 21.27
N GLY A 177 -23.72 -24.46 22.14
CA GLY A 177 -24.92 -25.22 21.78
C GLY A 177 -26.06 -24.27 21.33
N PRO A 178 -27.21 -24.80 20.89
CA PRO A 178 -28.32 -24.02 20.31
C PRO A 178 -28.94 -22.95 21.24
N ASN A 179 -28.50 -22.87 22.51
CA ASN A 179 -28.81 -21.79 23.44
C ASN A 179 -27.50 -21.15 23.92
N PHE A 180 -27.05 -20.10 23.25
CA PHE A 180 -25.91 -19.26 23.66
C PHE A 180 -26.30 -18.40 24.87
N ASN A 181 -26.66 -19.05 25.98
CA ASN A 181 -26.95 -18.35 27.22
C ASN A 181 -25.64 -17.88 27.86
N ASN A 182 -25.72 -16.71 28.49
CA ASN A 182 -24.66 -15.90 29.09
C ASN A 182 -23.97 -16.59 30.30
N SER A 183 -23.54 -17.84 30.16
CA SER A 183 -22.72 -18.55 31.16
C SER A 183 -21.30 -17.99 31.12
N SER A 184 -20.83 -17.58 32.29
CA SER A 184 -19.76 -16.62 32.54
C SER A 184 -18.32 -17.15 32.39
N HIS A 185 -18.09 -18.25 31.67
CA HIS A 185 -16.77 -18.88 31.61
C HIS A 185 -16.31 -19.13 30.17
N TRP A 186 -15.12 -18.60 29.84
CA TRP A 186 -14.39 -18.84 28.60
C TRP A 186 -13.27 -19.83 28.93
N GLU A 187 -13.24 -20.96 28.25
CA GLU A 187 -12.27 -22.02 28.53
C GLU A 187 -11.21 -22.08 27.43
N ASP A 188 -10.01 -22.55 27.79
CA ASP A 188 -9.00 -22.90 26.81
C ASP A 188 -9.44 -24.21 26.16
N LEU A 189 -10.22 -24.11 25.08
CA LEU A 189 -10.38 -25.21 24.15
C LEU A 189 -9.00 -25.40 23.51
N GLY A 190 -8.17 -26.23 24.16
CA GLY A 190 -6.83 -26.54 23.72
C GLY A 190 -6.83 -26.80 22.22
N ASN A 191 -5.89 -26.14 21.54
CA ASN A 191 -5.66 -26.22 20.10
C ASN A 191 -5.71 -27.68 19.62
N THR A 192 -6.90 -28.15 19.27
CA THR A 192 -7.09 -29.40 18.54
C THR A 192 -6.97 -29.01 17.08
N SER A 193 -5.72 -28.75 16.72
CA SER A 193 -5.22 -28.73 15.36
C SER A 193 -5.66 -30.02 14.66
N GLY A 194 -6.80 -29.97 13.98
CA GLY A 194 -7.43 -31.16 13.44
C GLY A 194 -8.39 -30.94 12.26
N ASP A 195 -8.81 -29.70 11.96
CA ASP A 195 -9.68 -29.46 10.80
C ASP A 195 -9.09 -28.41 9.85
N THR A 196 -8.67 -28.90 8.68
CA THR A 196 -8.25 -28.13 7.51
C THR A 196 -9.44 -27.44 6.83
N GLY A 197 -10.08 -26.52 7.54
CA GLY A 197 -11.21 -25.72 7.05
C GLY A 197 -10.88 -24.22 7.06
N SER A 198 -10.49 -23.70 5.90
CA SER A 198 -10.50 -22.27 5.51
C SER A 198 -10.22 -21.23 6.61
N THR A 199 -8.98 -20.75 6.67
CA THR A 199 -8.61 -19.52 7.39
C THR A 199 -9.35 -18.32 6.82
N PHE A 200 -10.54 -18.03 7.37
CA PHE A 200 -11.28 -16.80 7.08
C PHE A 200 -10.77 -15.69 8.01
N GLN A 201 -10.11 -14.69 7.44
CA GLN A 201 -9.71 -13.50 8.18
C GLN A 201 -10.95 -12.66 8.50
N VAL A 202 -11.32 -12.61 9.78
CA VAL A 202 -12.45 -11.80 10.24
C VAL A 202 -12.00 -10.35 10.41
N TRP A 203 -12.60 -9.48 9.60
CA TRP A 203 -12.58 -8.03 9.76
C TRP A 203 -13.29 -7.65 11.08
N ALA A 204 -12.64 -6.84 11.91
CA ALA A 204 -13.29 -6.23 13.06
C ALA A 204 -14.26 -5.14 12.57
N ALA A 205 -15.53 -5.25 12.97
CA ALA A 205 -16.54 -4.23 12.79
C ALA A 205 -16.89 -3.59 14.15
N ASN A 206 -16.72 -2.26 14.19
CA ASN A 206 -17.09 -1.25 15.20
C ASN A 206 -16.46 -1.36 16.59
#